data_AF-A0A7V2GDB6-F1
#
_entry.id   AF-A0A7V2GDB6-F1
#
_cell.length_a   1.000
_cell.length_b   1.000
_cell.length_c   1.000
_cell.angle_alpha   90.00
_cell.angle_beta   90.00
_cell.angle_gamma   90.00
#
_symmetry.space_group_name_H-M   'P 1'
#
loop_
_entity.id
_entity.type
_entity.pdbx_description
1 polymer ?
#
loop_
_entity_poly.entity_id
_entity_poly.type
_entity_poly.pdbx_seq_one_letter_code
_entity_poly.pdbx_strand_id
1 'polypeptide(L)' 'MSLVAGDTLLGSHKKGRVVLPSIYSNPLQTGWTIRKLKGLNPVYIYPCHGRSFHGEGLLDHL' A
#
# COMPACT_ATOMS: atom_id res chain seq x y z
N MET A 1 6.98 -12.46 -2.38
CA MET A 1 6.95 -11.86 -1.03
C MET A 1 5.58 -11.28 -0.77
N SER A 2 5.05 -11.47 0.45
CA SER A 2 3.70 -11.05 0.84
C SER A 2 3.77 -9.98 1.93
N LEU A 3 2.97 -8.92 1.79
CA LEU A 3 2.87 -7.81 2.73
C LEU A 3 1.46 -7.74 3.31
N VAL A 4 1.34 -7.91 4.62
CA VAL A 4 0.11 -7.59 5.35
C VAL A 4 0.17 -6.10 5.70
N ALA A 5 -0.59 -5.28 4.99
CA ALA A 5 -0.49 -3.83 5.11
C ALA A 5 -1.38 -3.25 6.21
N GLY A 6 -2.43 -3.98 6.62
CA GLY A 6 -3.40 -3.47 7.61
C GLY A 6 -4.00 -2.14 7.13
N ASP A 7 -4.01 -1.13 8.00
CA ASP A 7 -4.43 0.24 7.66
C ASP A 7 -3.29 1.11 7.11
N THR A 8 -2.10 0.54 6.90
CA THR A 8 -0.96 1.24 6.27
C THR A 8 -1.22 1.50 4.78
N LEU A 9 -1.98 0.61 4.14
CA LEU A 9 -2.43 0.74 2.76
C LEU A 9 -3.85 0.21 2.67
N LEU A 10 -4.70 0.87 1.89
CA LEU A 10 -6.08 0.48 1.68
C LEU A 10 -6.29 -0.03 0.25
N GLY A 11 -7.19 -0.98 0.07
CA GLY A 11 -7.65 -1.39 -1.25
C GLY A 11 -8.74 -0.46 -1.78
N SER A 12 -8.47 0.22 -2.90
CA SER A 12 -9.49 1.02 -3.59
C SER A 12 -10.16 0.19 -4.68
N HIS A 13 -11.44 -0.14 -4.50
CA HIS A 13 -12.24 -0.78 -5.54
C HIS A 13 -12.37 0.09 -6.79
N LYS A 14 -12.66 1.38 -6.62
CA LYS A 14 -12.82 2.33 -7.73
C LYS A 14 -11.55 2.49 -8.57
N LYS A 15 -10.37 2.47 -7.94
CA LYS A 15 -9.08 2.63 -8.63
C LYS A 15 -8.42 1.29 -8.99
N GLY A 16 -8.99 0.16 -8.56
CA GLY A 16 -8.44 -1.17 -8.80
C GLY A 16 -7.03 -1.39 -8.25
N ARG A 17 -6.57 -0.57 -7.28
CA ARG A 17 -5.19 -0.57 -6.76
C ARG A 17 -5.13 -0.22 -5.28
N VAL A 18 -3.98 -0.46 -4.67
CA VAL A 18 -3.68 -0.07 -3.29
C VAL A 18 -3.49 1.45 -3.18
N VAL A 19 -3.94 2.08 -2.11
CA VAL A 19 -3.87 3.53 -1.90
C VAL A 19 -3.49 3.86 -0.47
N LEU A 20 -3.04 5.09 -0.24
CA LEU A 20 -2.84 5.61 1.12
C LEU A 20 -4.19 6.08 1.69
N PRO A 21 -4.47 5.82 2.98
CA PRO A 21 -5.50 6.52 3.71
C PRO A 21 -5.34 8.04 3.65
N SER A 22 -6.45 8.76 3.54
CA SER A 22 -6.48 10.23 3.59
C SER A 22 -6.27 10.79 4.99
N ILE A 23 -6.29 9.94 6.03
CA ILE A 23 -6.26 10.34 7.44
C ILE A 23 -4.85 10.41 8.04
N TYR A 24 -3.80 10.16 7.26
CA TYR A 24 -2.45 10.28 7.80
C TYR A 24 -2.10 11.72 8.14
N SER A 25 -1.70 11.91 9.40
CA SER A 25 -1.40 13.22 9.97
C SER A 25 -0.03 13.76 9.58
N ASN A 26 0.92 12.91 9.19
CA ASN A 26 2.30 13.31 8.92
C ASN A 26 2.80 12.85 7.53
N PRO A 27 2.83 13.73 6.52
CA PRO A 27 3.24 13.38 5.16
C PRO A 27 4.71 12.95 5.06
N LEU A 28 5.60 13.45 5.93
CA LEU A 28 7.00 13.01 5.95
C LEU A 28 7.07 11.56 6.41
N GLN A 29 6.49 11.23 7.56
CA GLN A 29 6.48 9.85 8.05
C GLN A 29 5.86 8.89 7.04
N THR A 30 4.76 9.27 6.41
CA THR A 30 4.13 8.50 5.34
C THR A 30 5.09 8.25 4.17
N GLY A 31 5.79 9.28 3.68
CA GLY A 31 6.76 9.14 2.60
C GLY A 31 7.91 8.20 2.93
N TRP A 32 8.43 8.24 4.17
CA TRP A 32 9.47 7.32 4.63
C TRP A 32 8.97 5.87 4.72
N THR A 33 7.74 5.67 5.22
CA THR A 33 7.10 4.35 5.24
C THR A 33 6.93 3.80 3.83
N ILE A 34 6.44 4.59 2.87
CA ILE A 34 6.27 4.15 1.48
C ILE A 34 7.60 3.75 0.86
N ARG A 35 8.67 4.53 1.05
CA ARG A 35 10.01 4.17 0.55
C ARG A 35 10.47 2.82 1.09
N LYS A 36 10.28 2.57 2.38
CA LYS A 36 10.60 1.26 2.99
C LYS A 36 9.77 0.15 2.36
N LEU A 37 8.46 0.34 2.20
CA LEU A 37 7.56 -0.66 1.61
C LEU A 37 7.90 -0.94 0.14
N LYS A 38 8.22 0.08 -0.66
CA LYS A 38 8.71 -0.07 -2.04
C LYS A 38 9.98 -0.91 -2.11
N GLY A 39 10.92 -0.68 -1.20
CA GLY A 39 12.16 -1.45 -1.10
C GLY A 39 11.96 -2.95 -0.80
N LEU A 40 10.81 -3.35 -0.27
CA LEU A 40 10.48 -4.76 -0.03
C LEU A 40 9.99 -5.50 -1.29
N ASN A 41 9.70 -4.77 -2.37
CA ASN A 41 9.14 -5.28 -3.62
C ASN A 41 8.03 -6.35 -3.42
N PRO A 42 6.93 -6.01 -2.71
CA PRO A 42 5.88 -6.98 -2.41
C PRO A 42 5.14 -7.39 -3.69
N VAL A 43 4.96 -8.70 -3.86
CA VAL A 43 4.22 -9.29 -4.99
C VAL A 43 2.76 -9.58 -4.60
N TYR A 44 2.47 -9.60 -3.31
CA TYR A 44 1.13 -9.73 -2.74
C TYR A 44 0.94 -8.69 -1.63
N ILE A 45 -0.19 -8.00 -1.62
CA ILE A 45 -0.57 -7.03 -0.58
C ILE A 45 -1.97 -7.36 -0.04
N TYR A 46 -2.06 -7.46 1.28
CA TYR A 46 -3.29 -7.74 2.03
C TYR A 46 -3.63 -6.53 2.91
N PRO A 47 -4.47 -5.59 2.42
CA PRO A 47 -4.95 -4.47 3.21
C PRO A 47 -6.07 -4.89 4.18
N CYS A 48 -6.30 -4.08 5.23
CA CYS A 48 -7.43 -4.30 6.16
C CYS A 48 -8.79 -4.03 5.49
N HIS A 49 -8.81 -3.07 4.55
CA HIS A 49 -10.00 -2.71 3.78
C HIS A 49 -9.79 -2.90 2.29
N GLY A 50 -10.83 -3.42 1.60
CA GLY A 50 -10.80 -3.75 0.18
C GLY A 50 -10.32 -5.19 -0.08
N ARG A 51 -10.02 -5.49 -1.34
CA ARG A 51 -9.49 -6.81 -1.77
C ARG A 51 -7.97 -6.91 -1.63
N SER A 52 -7.45 -8.13 -1.65
CA SER A 52 -6.02 -8.38 -1.83
C SER A 52 -5.57 -8.02 -3.25
N PHE A 53 -4.30 -7.63 -3.38
CA PHE A 53 -3.67 -7.30 -4.65
C PHE A 53 -2.45 -8.19 -4.88
N HIS A 54 -2.24 -8.59 -6.13
CA HIS A 54 -1.08 -9.37 -6.53
C HIS A 54 -0.54 -8.88 -7.88
N GLY A 55 0.77 -9.01 -8.07
CA GLY A 55 1.47 -8.53 -9.26
C GLY A 55 2.77 -7.82 -8.91
N GLU A 56 3.50 -7.37 -9.92
CA GLU A 56 4.72 -6.58 -9.76
C GLU A 56 4.39 -5.08 -9.75
N GLY A 57 5.26 -4.27 -9.15
CA GLY A 57 5.10 -2.80 -9.16
C GLY A 57 3.85 -2.29 -8.42
N LEU A 58 3.30 -3.06 -7.48
CA LEU A 58 2.02 -2.74 -6.80
C LEU A 58 2.01 -1.40 -6.06
N LEU A 59 3.18 -0.84 -5.76
CA LEU A 59 3.35 0.41 -5.02
C LEU A 59 3.88 1.55 -5.89
N ASP A 60 4.17 1.34 -7.17
CA ASP A 60 4.92 2.30 -8.00
C ASP A 60 4.23 3.65 -8.12
N HIS A 61 2.89 3.66 -8.12
CA HIS A 61 2.06 4.86 -8.21
C HIS A 61 1.96 5.67 -6.90
N LEU A 62 2.60 5.24 -5.81
CA LEU A 62 2.58 5.88 -4.49
C LEU A 62 3.78 6.79 -4.20
#